data_AF-A0A022FW08-F1
#
_entry.id   AF-A0A022FW08-F1
#
_cell.length_a   1.000
_cell.length_b   1.000
_cell.length_c   1.000
_cell.angle_alpha   90.00
_cell.angle_beta   90.00
_cell.angle_gamma   90.00
#
_symmetry.space_group_name_H-M   'P 1'
#
loop_
_entity.id
_entity.type
_entity.pdbx_description
1 polymer ?
#
loop_
_entity_poly.entity_id
_entity_poly.type
_entity_poly.pdbx_seq_one_letter_code
_entity_poly.pdbx_strand_id
1 'polypeptide(L)'
;MTESVSVAAEATAAAAPALLAAVNAEQVAQAIRAAGCAVNIIEEEGVARLHSASHGIGFQVLWGNRLASGQYLDFTLSCPLRVEGGTLPDALLAEWHRSRRFARVAAHGDFIVLEMDVMVTGGVSEEYLSVSLQLWTQMMGQFFLHLRNYRPEAPEAPEAPERADGLQPAASAGSPAVAEA
;
A
#
# COMPACT_ATOMS: atom_id res chain seq x y z
N MET A 1 -55.97 -45.30 13.39
CA MET A 1 -55.18 -46.08 12.42
C MET A 1 -54.42 -45.07 11.58
N THR A 2 -53.21 -44.75 12.07
CA THR A 2 -52.07 -44.04 11.45
C THR A 2 -52.31 -43.14 10.23
N GLU A 3 -52.29 -41.82 10.47
CA GLU A 3 -51.88 -40.80 9.51
C GLU A 3 -50.44 -41.06 9.04
N SER A 4 -50.23 -41.08 7.72
CA SER A 4 -48.91 -41.05 7.10
C SER A 4 -48.68 -39.65 6.55
N VAL A 5 -48.07 -38.79 7.35
CA VAL A 5 -47.53 -37.52 6.86
C VAL A 5 -46.17 -37.82 6.24
N SER A 6 -46.14 -37.89 4.91
CA SER A 6 -44.92 -37.90 4.13
C SER A 6 -44.28 -36.51 4.21
N VAL A 7 -43.31 -36.34 5.10
CA VAL A 7 -42.43 -35.16 5.11
C VAL A 7 -41.48 -35.29 3.93
N ALA A 8 -41.81 -34.64 2.82
CA ALA A 8 -40.86 -34.38 1.75
C ALA A 8 -39.80 -33.42 2.31
N ALA A 9 -38.61 -33.96 2.58
CA ALA A 9 -37.43 -33.15 2.86
C ALA A 9 -37.03 -32.45 1.55
N GLU A 10 -37.47 -31.20 1.38
CA GLU A 10 -36.85 -30.28 0.44
C GLU A 10 -35.43 -30.01 0.92
N ALA A 11 -34.48 -30.80 0.40
CA ALA A 11 -33.09 -30.42 0.40
C ALA A 11 -32.97 -29.18 -0.50
N THR A 12 -32.92 -28.00 0.13
CA THR A 12 -32.37 -26.79 -0.50
C THR A 12 -30.96 -27.14 -0.96
N ALA A 13 -30.82 -27.48 -2.24
CA ALA A 13 -29.52 -27.52 -2.89
C ALA A 13 -28.99 -26.08 -2.83
N ALA A 14 -28.02 -25.85 -1.94
CA ALA A 14 -27.31 -24.58 -1.90
C ALA A 14 -26.71 -24.36 -3.30
N ALA A 15 -27.28 -23.41 -4.05
CA ALA A 15 -26.79 -23.05 -5.36
C ALA A 15 -25.32 -22.66 -5.23
N ALA A 16 -24.43 -23.33 -5.98
CA ALA A 16 -23.03 -22.97 -6.00
C ALA A 16 -22.89 -21.48 -6.39
N PRO A 17 -22.03 -20.71 -5.71
CA PRO A 17 -21.88 -19.29 -6.00
C PRO A 17 -21.50 -19.09 -7.47
N ALA A 18 -22.23 -18.20 -8.15
CA ALA A 18 -21.94 -17.87 -9.54
C ALA A 18 -20.52 -17.27 -9.65
N LEU A 19 -19.73 -17.79 -10.57
CA LEU A 19 -18.38 -17.31 -10.82
C LEU A 19 -18.40 -16.22 -11.89
N LEU A 20 -17.70 -15.14 -11.61
CA LEU A 20 -17.42 -14.03 -12.50
C LEU A 20 -16.16 -14.36 -13.31
N ALA A 21 -16.29 -14.53 -14.62
CA ALA A 21 -15.15 -14.69 -15.53
C ALA A 21 -14.57 -13.33 -15.99
N ALA A 22 -15.35 -12.26 -15.85
CA ALA A 22 -14.99 -10.87 -16.11
C ALA A 22 -15.85 -9.96 -15.23
N VAL A 23 -15.43 -8.71 -15.06
CA VAL A 23 -16.14 -7.68 -14.30
C VAL A 23 -16.51 -6.49 -15.16
N ASN A 24 -17.61 -5.84 -14.80
CA ASN A 24 -18.00 -4.53 -15.32
C ASN A 24 -17.88 -3.43 -14.24
N ALA A 25 -18.14 -2.19 -14.66
CA ALA A 25 -18.10 -1.01 -13.80
C ALA A 25 -19.04 -1.14 -12.59
N GLU A 26 -20.26 -1.61 -12.79
CA GLU A 26 -21.27 -1.71 -11.73
C GLU A 26 -20.88 -2.72 -10.66
N GLN A 27 -20.32 -3.87 -11.06
CA GLN A 27 -19.84 -4.91 -10.15
C GLN A 27 -18.67 -4.41 -9.29
N VAL A 28 -17.69 -3.75 -9.89
CA VAL A 28 -16.56 -3.17 -9.13
C VAL A 28 -17.04 -2.03 -8.24
N ALA A 29 -17.95 -1.18 -8.72
CA ALA A 29 -18.54 -0.11 -7.91
C ALA A 29 -19.32 -0.67 -6.71
N GLN A 30 -20.02 -1.80 -6.89
CA GLN A 30 -20.72 -2.46 -5.80
C GLN A 30 -19.75 -3.04 -4.76
N ALA A 31 -18.64 -3.65 -5.20
CA ALA A 31 -17.59 -4.13 -4.30
C ALA A 31 -16.91 -2.98 -3.53
N ILE A 32 -16.69 -1.81 -4.17
CA ILE A 32 -16.16 -0.61 -3.51
C ILE A 32 -17.14 -0.12 -2.42
N ARG A 33 -18.44 -0.09 -2.71
CA ARG A 33 -19.47 0.26 -1.72
C ARG A 33 -19.54 -0.74 -0.58
N ALA A 34 -19.43 -2.04 -0.87
CA ALA A 34 -19.39 -3.10 0.14
C ALA A 34 -18.15 -3.00 1.04
N ALA A 35 -17.03 -2.46 0.53
CA ALA A 35 -15.84 -2.13 1.31
C ALA A 35 -15.96 -0.82 2.12
N GLY A 36 -17.15 -0.19 2.15
CA GLY A 36 -17.44 1.00 2.95
C GLY A 36 -17.03 2.33 2.31
N CYS A 37 -16.71 2.34 1.01
CA CYS A 37 -16.30 3.55 0.30
C CYS A 37 -17.44 4.10 -0.57
N ALA A 38 -17.51 5.42 -0.72
CA ALA A 38 -18.34 6.03 -1.76
C ALA A 38 -17.67 5.85 -3.14
N VAL A 39 -18.45 5.77 -4.21
CA VAL A 39 -17.93 5.61 -5.57
C VAL A 39 -18.70 6.48 -6.55
N ASN A 40 -17.96 7.17 -7.40
CA ASN A 40 -18.47 7.95 -8.53
C ASN A 40 -18.09 7.22 -9.82
N ILE A 41 -19.08 7.03 -10.69
CA ILE A 41 -18.91 6.46 -12.03
C ILE A 41 -19.03 7.61 -13.03
N ILE A 42 -18.03 7.79 -13.87
CA ILE A 42 -17.97 8.84 -14.89
C ILE A 42 -17.78 8.15 -16.24
N GLU A 43 -18.72 8.31 -17.16
CA GLU A 43 -18.53 7.84 -18.53
C GLU A 43 -17.70 8.86 -19.32
N GLU A 44 -16.56 8.41 -19.83
CA GLU A 44 -15.65 9.22 -20.65
C GLU A 44 -15.23 8.41 -21.87
N GLU A 45 -15.49 8.93 -23.08
CA GLU A 45 -15.16 8.26 -24.35
C GLU A 45 -15.73 6.82 -24.45
N GLY A 46 -16.90 6.57 -23.85
CA GLY A 46 -17.54 5.25 -23.82
C GLY A 46 -16.89 4.26 -22.84
N VAL A 47 -16.04 4.72 -21.92
CA VAL A 47 -15.44 3.93 -20.84
C VAL A 47 -15.87 4.52 -19.50
N ALA A 48 -16.48 3.68 -18.66
CA ALA A 48 -16.86 4.06 -17.30
C ALA A 48 -15.62 4.11 -16.38
N ARG A 49 -15.20 5.30 -15.95
CA ARG A 49 -14.13 5.51 -14.96
C ARG A 49 -14.72 5.53 -13.54
N LEU A 50 -14.07 4.84 -12.61
CA LEU A 50 -14.50 4.78 -11.21
C LEU A 50 -13.51 5.56 -10.36
N HIS A 51 -14.05 6.51 -9.61
CA HIS A 51 -13.31 7.29 -8.63
C HIS A 51 -13.93 7.07 -7.25
N SER A 52 -13.08 6.87 -6.26
CA SER A 52 -13.49 6.64 -4.88
C SER A 52 -12.48 7.29 -3.94
N ALA A 53 -12.77 7.28 -2.65
CA ALA A 53 -11.85 7.74 -1.63
C ALA A 53 -11.91 6.83 -0.41
N SER A 54 -10.75 6.60 0.20
CA SER A 54 -10.60 5.92 1.48
C SER A 54 -9.60 6.69 2.33
N HIS A 55 -9.85 6.80 3.64
CA HIS A 55 -9.02 7.57 4.57
C HIS A 55 -8.85 9.05 4.16
N GLY A 56 -9.83 9.62 3.46
CA GLY A 56 -9.77 11.00 2.93
C GLY A 56 -8.92 11.17 1.67
N ILE A 57 -8.39 10.08 1.11
CA ILE A 57 -7.52 10.11 -0.07
C ILE A 57 -8.20 9.40 -1.24
N GLY A 58 -8.16 10.05 -2.42
CA GLY A 58 -8.75 9.54 -3.64
C GLY A 58 -7.97 8.38 -4.24
N PHE A 59 -8.69 7.41 -4.80
CA PHE A 59 -8.16 6.36 -5.66
C PHE A 59 -9.08 6.14 -6.86
N GLN A 60 -8.54 5.53 -7.91
CA GLN A 60 -9.25 5.24 -9.14
C GLN A 60 -9.09 3.78 -9.55
N VAL A 61 -10.01 3.29 -10.36
CA VAL A 61 -9.90 1.99 -11.03
C VAL A 61 -9.33 2.20 -12.43
N LEU A 62 -8.21 1.55 -12.71
CA LEU A 62 -7.61 1.46 -14.03
C LEU A 62 -7.99 0.11 -14.64
N TRP A 63 -8.77 0.12 -15.71
CA TRP A 63 -9.17 -1.11 -16.36
C TRP A 63 -8.01 -1.77 -17.10
N GLY A 64 -7.86 -3.08 -16.89
CA GLY A 64 -6.83 -3.88 -17.53
C GLY A 64 -7.32 -4.59 -18.80
N ASN A 65 -7.07 -5.90 -18.89
CA ASN A 65 -7.38 -6.65 -20.10
C ASN A 65 -8.89 -6.73 -20.35
N ARG A 66 -9.31 -6.48 -21.59
CA ARG A 66 -10.73 -6.45 -21.98
C ARG A 66 -11.17 -7.79 -22.56
N LEU A 67 -12.27 -8.33 -22.05
CA LEU A 67 -12.94 -9.51 -22.64
C LEU A 67 -13.94 -9.10 -23.73
N ALA A 68 -14.72 -8.06 -23.46
CA ALA A 68 -15.72 -7.50 -24.35
C ALA A 68 -15.95 -6.02 -24.01
N SER A 69 -16.80 -5.31 -24.77
CA SER A 69 -17.14 -3.94 -24.42
C SER A 69 -17.73 -3.86 -23.00
N GLY A 70 -17.13 -3.05 -22.12
CA GLY A 70 -17.54 -2.91 -20.73
C GLY A 70 -17.21 -4.10 -19.81
N GLN A 71 -16.45 -5.10 -20.28
CA GLN A 71 -16.09 -6.29 -19.50
C GLN A 71 -14.58 -6.50 -19.47
N TYR A 72 -14.03 -6.64 -18.26
CA TYR A 72 -12.59 -6.71 -18.02
C TYR A 72 -12.21 -7.95 -17.22
N LEU A 73 -11.04 -8.50 -17.55
CA LEU A 73 -10.46 -9.70 -16.94
C LEU A 73 -9.63 -9.39 -15.69
N ASP A 74 -9.25 -8.12 -15.53
CA ASP A 74 -8.48 -7.57 -14.42
C ASP A 74 -8.61 -6.04 -14.39
N PHE A 75 -8.22 -5.46 -13.26
CA PHE A 75 -8.11 -4.02 -13.07
C PHE A 75 -7.09 -3.71 -11.98
N THR A 76 -6.57 -2.48 -11.98
CA THR A 76 -5.66 -1.97 -10.96
C THR A 76 -6.35 -0.88 -10.16
N LEU A 77 -6.27 -0.97 -8.83
CA LEU A 77 -6.64 0.10 -7.91
C LEU A 77 -5.42 1.01 -7.76
N SER A 78 -5.58 2.30 -8.05
CA SER A 78 -4.47 3.24 -8.13
C SER A 78 -4.73 4.47 -7.26
N CYS A 79 -3.82 4.76 -6.33
CA CYS A 79 -3.83 5.91 -5.44
C CYS A 79 -2.57 6.76 -5.70
N PRO A 80 -2.63 7.75 -6.60
CA PRO A 80 -1.56 8.71 -6.78
C PRO A 80 -1.52 9.71 -5.62
N LEU A 81 -0.31 9.97 -5.09
CA LEU A 81 -0.03 10.95 -4.05
C LEU A 81 1.07 11.87 -4.53
N ARG A 82 0.89 13.16 -4.32
CA ARG A 82 1.95 14.14 -4.54
C ARG A 82 2.84 14.23 -3.30
N VAL A 83 4.14 14.18 -3.50
CA VAL A 83 5.14 14.39 -2.46
C VAL A 83 5.45 15.89 -2.39
N GLU A 84 5.20 16.50 -1.23
CA GLU A 84 5.59 17.88 -0.97
C GLU A 84 7.00 17.91 -0.36
N GLY A 85 7.85 18.81 -0.86
CA GLY A 85 9.17 19.04 -0.26
C GLY A 85 10.33 18.18 -0.80
N GLY A 86 10.14 17.44 -1.90
CA GLY A 86 11.22 16.73 -2.59
C GLY A 86 10.87 15.28 -2.92
N THR A 87 11.90 14.47 -3.18
CA THR A 87 11.73 13.05 -3.49
C THR A 87 11.73 12.20 -2.21
N LEU A 88 10.90 11.16 -2.17
CA LEU A 88 10.93 10.18 -1.10
C LEU A 88 12.20 9.30 -1.23
N PRO A 89 12.87 8.95 -0.12
CA PRO A 89 14.03 8.07 -0.18
C PRO A 89 13.67 6.66 -0.68
N ASP A 90 14.47 6.13 -1.60
CA ASP A 90 14.24 4.81 -2.20
C ASP A 90 14.17 3.68 -1.15
N ALA A 91 14.94 3.80 -0.06
CA ALA A 91 14.94 2.85 1.05
C ALA A 91 13.56 2.68 1.70
N LEU A 92 12.77 3.76 1.79
CA LEU A 92 11.42 3.72 2.35
C LEU A 92 10.47 2.87 1.49
N LEU A 93 10.61 3.00 0.16
CA LEU A 93 9.81 2.23 -0.80
C LEU A 93 10.25 0.76 -0.84
N ALA A 94 11.57 0.52 -0.79
CA ALA A 94 12.11 -0.84 -0.73
C ALA A 94 11.65 -1.58 0.53
N GLU A 95 11.57 -0.91 1.68
CA GLU A 95 11.04 -1.50 2.90
C GLU A 95 9.55 -1.86 2.78
N TRP A 96 8.75 -0.99 2.15
CA TRP A 96 7.36 -1.28 1.86
C TRP A 96 7.22 -2.56 1.01
N HIS A 97 7.92 -2.64 -0.13
CA HIS A 97 7.85 -3.81 -1.00
C HIS A 97 8.37 -5.09 -0.33
N ARG A 98 9.34 -5.00 0.57
CA ARG A 98 9.84 -6.15 1.34
C ARG A 98 8.79 -6.70 2.31
N SER A 99 7.97 -5.83 2.90
CA SER A 99 7.00 -6.18 3.95
C SER A 99 5.59 -6.45 3.42
N ARG A 100 5.30 -6.13 2.15
CA ARG A 100 3.98 -6.24 1.54
C ARG A 100 4.05 -6.94 0.19
N ARG A 101 3.14 -7.90 -0.02
CA ARG A 101 3.05 -8.67 -1.27
C ARG A 101 1.92 -8.23 -2.20
N PHE A 102 0.94 -7.52 -1.66
CA PHE A 102 -0.33 -7.26 -2.36
C PHE A 102 -0.49 -5.82 -2.81
N ALA A 103 0.46 -4.94 -2.50
CA ALA A 103 0.41 -3.55 -2.96
C ALA A 103 1.80 -3.06 -3.32
N ARG A 104 1.89 -2.42 -4.46
CA ARG A 104 3.14 -1.99 -5.07
C ARG A 104 3.14 -0.47 -5.14
N VAL A 105 4.27 0.15 -4.80
CA VAL A 105 4.48 1.59 -4.98
C VAL A 105 5.39 1.84 -6.17
N ALA A 106 5.01 2.77 -7.04
CA ALA A 106 5.86 3.31 -8.10
C ALA A 106 6.10 4.80 -7.84
N ALA A 107 7.32 5.28 -8.08
CA ALA A 107 7.67 6.70 -8.02
C ALA A 107 7.76 7.28 -9.45
N HIS A 108 7.17 8.46 -9.66
CA HIS A 108 7.20 9.17 -10.93
C HIS A 108 7.30 10.68 -10.68
N GLY A 109 8.52 11.22 -10.75
CA GLY A 109 8.78 12.61 -10.41
C GLY A 109 8.35 12.94 -8.98
N ASP A 110 7.48 13.94 -8.83
CA ASP A 110 6.94 14.36 -7.53
C ASP A 110 5.75 13.51 -7.07
N PHE A 111 5.45 12.40 -7.74
CA PHE A 111 4.36 11.51 -7.38
C PHE A 111 4.87 10.15 -6.93
N ILE A 112 4.16 9.59 -5.96
CA ILE A 112 4.18 8.15 -5.70
C ILE A 112 2.79 7.61 -5.95
N VAL A 113 2.71 6.41 -6.51
CA VAL A 113 1.45 5.76 -6.84
C VAL A 113 1.43 4.42 -6.12
N LEU A 114 0.50 4.27 -5.17
CA LEU A 114 0.20 2.98 -4.56
C LEU A 114 -0.79 2.25 -5.47
N GLU A 115 -0.46 1.02 -5.82
CA GLU A 115 -1.21 0.21 -6.77
C GLU A 115 -1.47 -1.19 -6.21
N MET A 116 -2.64 -1.75 -6.54
CA MET A 116 -2.95 -3.15 -6.32
C MET A 116 -3.73 -3.71 -7.50
N ASP A 117 -3.22 -4.79 -8.09
CA ASP A 117 -3.85 -5.48 -9.21
C ASP A 117 -4.86 -6.53 -8.70
N VAL A 118 -6.00 -6.62 -9.38
CA VAL A 118 -7.06 -7.59 -9.10
C VAL A 118 -7.34 -8.38 -10.37
N MET A 119 -7.07 -9.69 -10.33
CA MET A 119 -7.30 -10.62 -11.43
C MET A 119 -8.63 -11.37 -11.23
N VAL A 120 -9.45 -11.43 -12.27
CA VAL A 120 -10.76 -12.09 -12.27
C VAL A 120 -10.77 -13.31 -13.22
N THR A 121 -9.81 -13.36 -14.14
CA THR A 121 -9.63 -14.46 -15.10
C THR A 121 -9.64 -15.82 -14.40
N GLY A 122 -10.38 -16.78 -14.97
CA GLY A 122 -10.51 -18.13 -14.42
C GLY A 122 -11.71 -18.35 -13.51
N GLY A 123 -12.46 -17.29 -13.19
CA GLY A 123 -13.69 -17.37 -12.41
C GLY A 123 -13.44 -17.07 -10.93
N VAL A 124 -13.99 -15.96 -10.44
CA VAL A 124 -13.96 -15.57 -9.02
C VAL A 124 -15.38 -15.35 -8.50
N SER A 125 -15.61 -15.48 -7.20
CA SER A 125 -16.90 -15.13 -6.60
C SER A 125 -17.06 -13.61 -6.45
N GLU A 126 -18.28 -13.13 -6.26
CA GLU A 126 -18.52 -11.74 -5.84
C GLU A 126 -17.86 -11.42 -4.49
N GLU A 127 -17.83 -12.41 -3.59
CA GLU A 127 -17.14 -12.29 -2.29
C GLU A 127 -15.65 -12.01 -2.47
N TYR A 128 -14.99 -12.65 -3.45
CA TYR A 128 -13.59 -12.36 -3.75
C TYR A 128 -13.36 -10.89 -4.13
N LEU A 129 -14.27 -10.28 -4.91
CA LEU A 129 -14.17 -8.86 -5.24
C LEU A 129 -14.32 -8.00 -3.98
N SER A 130 -15.35 -8.27 -3.17
CA SER A 130 -15.56 -7.55 -1.91
C SER A 130 -14.35 -7.62 -0.99
N VAL A 131 -13.78 -8.82 -0.80
CA VAL A 131 -12.56 -9.02 0.00
C VAL A 131 -11.35 -8.33 -0.62
N SER A 132 -11.21 -8.33 -1.94
CA SER A 132 -10.14 -7.61 -2.63
C SER A 132 -10.23 -6.11 -2.38
N LEU A 133 -11.43 -5.52 -2.43
CA LEU A 133 -11.61 -4.09 -2.14
C LEU A 133 -11.41 -3.75 -0.66
N GLN A 134 -11.73 -4.66 0.27
CA GLN A 134 -11.39 -4.51 1.69
C GLN A 134 -9.88 -4.60 1.93
N LEU A 135 -9.19 -5.54 1.25
CA LEU A 135 -7.73 -5.63 1.32
C LEU A 135 -7.08 -4.35 0.82
N TRP A 136 -7.61 -3.77 -0.25
CA TRP A 136 -7.14 -2.48 -0.76
C TRP A 136 -7.25 -1.35 0.28
N THR A 137 -8.41 -1.18 0.91
CA THR A 137 -8.58 -0.13 1.93
C THR A 137 -7.65 -0.33 3.12
N GLN A 138 -7.42 -1.58 3.54
CA GLN A 138 -6.42 -1.91 4.55
C GLN A 138 -4.99 -1.55 4.09
N MET A 139 -4.61 -1.89 2.85
CA MET A 139 -3.29 -1.56 2.30
C MET A 139 -3.05 -0.05 2.23
N MET A 140 -4.06 0.74 1.83
CA MET A 140 -3.99 2.21 1.88
C MET A 140 -3.70 2.70 3.30
N GLY A 141 -4.48 2.25 4.29
CA GLY A 141 -4.28 2.64 5.69
C GLY A 141 -2.89 2.27 6.22
N GLN A 142 -2.42 1.05 5.93
CA GLN A 142 -1.08 0.61 6.30
C GLN A 142 0.02 1.44 5.63
N PHE A 143 -0.16 1.80 4.36
CA PHE A 143 0.80 2.61 3.63
C PHE A 143 0.90 4.03 4.20
N PHE A 144 -0.22 4.68 4.52
CA PHE A 144 -0.19 6.00 5.15
C PHE A 144 0.43 5.97 6.54
N LEU A 145 0.19 4.91 7.31
CA LEU A 145 0.89 4.73 8.59
C LEU A 145 2.39 4.55 8.40
N HIS A 146 2.82 3.79 7.38
CA HIS A 146 4.23 3.62 7.02
C HIS A 146 4.89 4.97 6.68
N LEU A 147 4.25 5.77 5.83
CA LEU A 147 4.73 7.11 5.48
C LEU A 147 4.80 8.04 6.70
N ARG A 148 3.79 8.04 7.57
CA ARG A 148 3.75 8.92 8.76
C ARG A 148 4.79 8.56 9.81
N ASN A 149 5.11 7.27 9.94
CA ASN A 149 6.09 6.79 10.92
C ASN A 149 7.53 6.92 10.42
N TYR A 150 7.73 7.19 9.13
CA TYR A 150 9.04 7.44 8.58
C TYR A 150 9.65 8.70 9.22
N ARG A 151 10.82 8.51 9.84
CA ARG A 151 11.69 9.59 10.30
C ARG A 151 12.98 9.43 9.50
N PRO A 152 13.44 10.46 8.78
CA PRO A 152 14.79 10.43 8.22
C PRO A 152 15.77 10.20 9.38
N GLU A 153 16.67 9.23 9.25
CA GLU A 153 17.80 9.17 10.17
C GLU A 153 18.51 10.52 10.10
N ALA A 154 18.70 11.16 11.25
CA ALA A 154 19.56 12.33 11.33
C ALA A 154 20.93 11.92 10.81
N PRO A 155 21.58 12.72 9.95
CA PRO A 155 22.92 12.40 9.47
C PRO A 155 23.80 12.14 10.69
N GLU A 156 24.49 10.99 10.70
CA GLU A 156 25.51 10.71 11.70
C GLU A 156 26.41 11.94 11.81
N ALA A 157 26.41 12.55 13.00
CA ALA A 157 27.31 13.66 13.28
C ALA A 157 28.72 13.18 12.95
N PRO A 158 29.52 13.94 12.19
CA PRO A 158 30.87 13.51 11.83
C PRO A 158 31.62 13.18 13.12
N GLU A 159 32.17 11.96 13.19
CA GLU A 159 33.06 11.55 14.27
C GLU A 159 34.11 12.65 14.43
N ALA A 160 34.10 13.29 15.60
CA ALA A 160 35.06 14.32 15.94
C ALA A 160 36.46 13.72 15.82
N PRO A 161 37.41 14.36 15.13
CA PRO A 161 38.75 13.81 14.98
C PRO A 161 39.36 13.63 16.37
N GLU A 162 39.80 12.40 16.64
CA GLU A 162 40.65 12.06 17.78
C GLU A 162 41.79 13.08 17.85
N ARG A 163 41.74 13.98 18.84
CA ARG A 163 42.89 14.82 19.17
C ARG A 163 43.96 13.91 19.74
N ALA A 164 44.83 13.42 18.86
CA ALA A 164 46.18 13.05 19.24
C ALA A 164 46.86 14.34 19.73
N ASP A 165 47.01 14.50 21.04
CA ASP A 165 47.88 15.52 21.61
C ASP A 165 48.64 14.93 22.80
N GLY A 166 49.70 14.20 22.46
CA GLY A 166 50.83 14.05 23.34
C GLY A 166 51.73 15.27 23.14
N LEU A 167 51.91 16.10 24.17
CA LEU A 167 53.20 16.50 24.74
C LEU A 167 52.97 17.56 25.84
N GLN A 168 53.21 17.17 27.10
CA GLN A 168 53.34 18.10 28.22
C GLN A 168 54.61 18.95 28.06
N PRO A 169 54.59 20.28 28.24
CA PRO A 169 55.79 21.05 28.46
C PRO A 169 56.28 20.88 29.91
N ALA A 170 57.51 20.41 30.04
CA ALA A 170 58.21 20.22 31.32
C ALA A 170 58.44 21.56 32.03
N ALA A 171 58.11 21.58 33.32
CA ALA A 171 58.36 22.68 34.24
C ALA A 171 59.87 22.85 34.48
N SER A 172 60.36 24.09 34.37
CA SER A 172 61.69 24.50 34.81
C SER A 172 61.72 24.60 36.35
N ALA A 173 62.35 23.63 37.01
CA ALA A 173 62.75 23.72 38.41
C ALA A 173 64.24 24.07 38.49
N GLY A 174 64.56 25.05 39.36
CA GLY A 174 65.87 25.66 39.49
C GLY A 174 66.95 24.82 40.17
N SER A 175 68.17 25.38 40.08
CA SER A 175 69.42 25.19 40.85
C SER A 175 69.53 24.07 41.88
N PRO A 176 70.74 23.52 42.00
CA PRO A 176 71.55 23.90 43.16
C PRO A 176 73.00 24.26 42.83
N ALA A 177 73.55 25.13 43.69
CA ALA A 177 74.97 25.41 43.83
C ALA A 177 75.65 24.35 44.73
N VAL A 178 76.90 23.95 44.44
CA VAL A 178 77.96 23.72 45.44
C VAL A 178 79.34 23.97 44.80
N ALA A 179 80.23 24.56 45.60
CA ALA A 179 81.64 24.94 45.37
C ALA A 179 82.60 23.78 45.09
N GLU A 180 83.78 24.06 44.52
CA GLU A 180 85.11 24.05 45.21
C GLU A 180 86.27 24.27 44.21
N ALA A 181 87.15 25.24 44.52
CA ALA A 181 88.62 25.29 44.31
C ALA A 181 89.12 26.74 44.32
#